data_AF-A0A179EWI6-F1
#
_entry.id   AF-A0A179EWI6-F1
#
_cell.length_a   1.000
_cell.length_b   1.000
_cell.length_c   1.000
_cell.angle_alpha   90.00
_cell.angle_beta   90.00
_cell.angle_gamma   90.00
#
_symmetry.space_group_name_H-M   'P 1'
#
loop_
_entity.id
_entity.type
_entity.pdbx_description
1 polymer ?
#
loop_
_entity_poly.entity_id
_entity_poly.type
_entity_poly.pdbx_seq_one_letter_code
_entity_poly.pdbx_strand_id
1 'polypeptide(L)'
;MEEETKSRWCCDTQHGSIILIPREGDQLVRFYVELPPSATQPLDLEHLTQRVSQVFQPYQMQIVDTAWWSTYSIGQRLADHFHDSMRVFLTGDACHTHSPKAGQGMNVSLQDGYNIGWKLGQVLTGRAPESLLETYILERKDTATKLIEFDRGFAKLVSSSSSSTSHEDQVATNGDQKTTTTPAERFREQFLAAGRYTAGLATRYPASCITRSRAPGSVGFVCDEAKGITIGMRFPCAAVLRLSDGKPMQLSQALPSDGRWHVVVFSRRDIWPHGLHVIAAKLATAFQGYEPAGSDEDSFINTVLVLSKMPAAHSAPLNLPALFCPLQGKLKLKSHTKVFVDAENRHAAGWGHAFDLYGIAATSSIIVIVRPDLYVAEVCDLNDSARVVDFFGGCLLPATK
;
A
#
# COMPACT_ATOMS: atom_id res chain seq x y z
N MET A 1 25.49 -23.36 -11.87
CA MET A 1 25.32 -22.11 -12.65
C MET A 1 24.94 -21.06 -11.64
N GLU A 2 25.87 -20.19 -11.27
CA GLU A 2 25.52 -18.99 -10.52
C GLU A 2 24.61 -18.17 -11.42
N GLU A 3 23.39 -17.91 -10.95
CA GLU A 3 22.44 -17.04 -11.64
C GLU A 3 23.04 -15.63 -11.60
N GLU A 4 23.56 -15.14 -12.73
CA GLU A 4 24.07 -13.76 -12.88
C GLU A 4 22.90 -12.78 -12.64
N THR A 5 22.64 -12.51 -11.37
CA THR A 5 21.54 -11.65 -10.95
C THR A 5 22.01 -10.21 -11.08
N LYS A 6 21.62 -9.55 -12.17
CA LYS A 6 21.72 -8.10 -12.32
C LYS A 6 20.93 -7.44 -11.21
N SER A 7 21.64 -7.06 -10.16
CA SER A 7 21.06 -6.47 -8.95
C SER A 7 21.09 -4.94 -9.03
N ARG A 8 20.37 -4.27 -8.13
CA ARG A 8 20.53 -2.83 -7.91
C ARG A 8 21.79 -2.61 -7.08
N TRP A 9 22.68 -1.71 -7.52
CA TRP A 9 23.93 -1.41 -6.83
C TRP A 9 24.03 0.07 -6.47
N CYS A 10 24.66 0.35 -5.34
CA CYS A 10 25.19 1.67 -5.01
C CYS A 10 26.69 1.50 -4.84
N CYS A 11 27.47 2.23 -5.63
CA CYS A 11 28.92 2.22 -5.57
C CYS A 11 29.39 3.61 -5.17
N ASP A 12 30.40 3.66 -4.31
CA ASP A 12 31.03 4.89 -3.91
C ASP A 12 32.55 4.77 -4.02
N THR A 13 33.16 5.74 -4.68
CA THR A 13 34.59 5.73 -5.02
C THR A 13 35.16 7.14 -4.90
N GLN A 14 36.48 7.26 -4.94
CA GLN A 14 37.16 8.56 -5.05
C GLN A 14 36.75 9.37 -6.30
N HIS A 15 36.21 8.72 -7.33
CA HIS A 15 35.73 9.36 -8.56
C HIS A 15 34.24 9.78 -8.48
N GLY A 16 33.57 9.44 -7.38
CA GLY A 16 32.18 9.77 -7.07
C GLY A 16 31.30 8.55 -6.87
N SER A 17 30.03 8.84 -6.56
CA SER A 17 29.03 7.83 -6.24
C SER A 17 28.07 7.59 -7.41
N ILE A 18 27.73 6.33 -7.65
CA ILE A 18 26.80 5.91 -8.70
C ILE A 18 25.74 4.96 -8.13
N ILE A 19 24.48 5.17 -8.52
CA ILE A 19 23.42 4.18 -8.33
C ILE A 19 23.10 3.56 -9.69
N LEU A 20 23.22 2.24 -9.78
CA LEU A 20 22.90 1.44 -10.96
C LEU A 20 21.52 0.80 -10.79
N ILE A 21 20.63 1.05 -11.74
CA ILE A 21 19.31 0.44 -11.85
C ILE A 21 19.25 -0.38 -13.15
N PRO A 22 19.26 -1.72 -13.08
CA PRO A 22 18.99 -2.56 -14.24
C PRO A 22 17.60 -2.26 -14.78
N ARG A 23 17.45 -2.21 -16.12
CA ARG A 23 16.19 -1.94 -16.80
C ARG A 23 15.72 -3.19 -17.55
N GLU A 24 14.50 -3.12 -18.05
CA GLU A 24 13.87 -4.16 -18.85
C GLU A 24 14.68 -4.52 -20.12
N GLY A 25 14.54 -5.77 -20.58
CA GLY A 25 15.21 -6.27 -21.80
C GLY A 25 16.66 -6.71 -21.61
N ASP A 26 17.12 -6.85 -20.36
CA ASP A 26 18.44 -7.29 -19.90
C ASP A 26 19.65 -6.47 -20.38
N GLN A 27 19.52 -5.63 -21.40
CA GLN A 27 20.63 -4.88 -22.00
C GLN A 27 20.66 -3.42 -21.53
N LEU A 28 19.52 -2.88 -21.11
CA LEU A 28 19.42 -1.50 -20.68
C LEU A 28 19.78 -1.36 -19.20
N VAL A 29 20.56 -0.32 -18.89
CA VAL A 29 20.94 0.02 -17.51
C VAL A 29 20.80 1.53 -17.35
N ARG A 30 20.24 1.96 -16.20
CA ARG A 30 20.18 3.37 -15.82
C ARG A 30 21.24 3.65 -14.76
N PHE A 31 22.05 4.68 -15.00
CA PHE A 31 23.01 5.20 -14.05
C PHE A 31 22.52 6.53 -13.49
N TYR A 32 22.48 6.65 -12.16
CA TYR A 32 22.44 7.94 -11.48
C TYR A 32 23.86 8.28 -11.07
N VAL A 33 24.41 9.35 -11.65
CA VAL A 33 25.77 9.80 -11.38
C VAL A 33 25.70 11.06 -10.54
N GLU A 34 26.28 11.04 -9.34
CA GLU A 34 26.34 12.22 -8.48
C GLU A 34 27.38 13.20 -9.03
N LEU A 35 26.96 14.46 -9.17
CA LEU A 35 27.79 15.54 -9.69
C LEU A 35 28.14 16.49 -8.56
N PRO A 36 29.37 17.04 -8.53
CA PRO A 36 29.77 17.98 -7.50
C PRO A 36 28.92 19.26 -7.60
N PRO A 37 28.67 19.96 -6.47
CA PRO A 37 27.88 21.19 -6.46
C PRO A 37 28.46 22.31 -7.34
N SER A 38 29.76 22.26 -7.63
CA SER A 38 30.48 23.18 -8.52
C SER A 38 30.32 22.87 -10.01
N ALA A 39 29.70 21.75 -10.38
CA ALA A 39 29.43 21.41 -11.77
C ALA A 39 28.46 22.45 -12.37
N THR A 40 29.00 23.33 -13.20
CA THR A 40 28.22 24.31 -13.94
C THR A 40 27.68 23.65 -15.21
N GLN A 41 26.39 23.85 -15.46
CA GLN A 41 25.78 23.45 -16.73
C GLN A 41 26.30 24.35 -17.87
N PRO A 42 26.41 23.83 -19.11
CA PRO A 42 25.97 22.51 -19.55
C PRO A 42 27.02 21.42 -19.33
N LEU A 43 26.57 20.26 -18.84
CA LEU A 43 27.36 19.03 -18.85
C LEU A 43 27.08 18.29 -20.17
N ASP A 44 28.11 17.75 -20.81
CA ASP A 44 27.95 16.87 -21.96
C ASP A 44 27.85 15.39 -21.52
N LEU A 45 27.28 14.56 -22.40
CA LEU A 45 27.13 13.12 -22.17
C LEU A 45 28.48 12.39 -22.10
N GLU A 46 29.50 12.93 -22.76
CA GLU A 46 30.83 12.33 -22.83
C GLU A 46 31.51 12.35 -21.45
N HIS A 47 31.46 13.50 -20.75
CA HIS A 47 31.93 13.64 -19.37
C HIS A 47 31.22 12.68 -18.41
N LEU A 48 29.91 12.50 -18.56
CA LEU A 48 29.15 11.53 -17.75
C LEU A 48 29.62 10.10 -18.02
N THR A 49 29.80 9.74 -19.28
CA THR A 49 30.27 8.41 -19.70
C THR A 49 31.67 8.12 -19.18
N GLN A 50 32.60 9.08 -19.31
CA GLN A 50 33.96 8.97 -18.78
C GLN A 50 33.94 8.80 -17.26
N ARG A 51 33.11 9.56 -16.55
CA ARG A 51 32.98 9.44 -15.10
C ARG A 51 32.45 8.07 -14.67
N VAL A 52 31.45 7.54 -15.37
CA VAL A 52 30.97 6.17 -15.13
C VAL A 52 32.12 5.18 -15.29
N SER A 53 32.87 5.23 -16.41
CA SER A 53 34.02 4.34 -16.63
C SER A 53 35.13 4.48 -15.57
N GLN A 54 35.34 5.67 -15.00
CA GLN A 54 36.29 5.89 -13.89
C GLN A 54 35.81 5.26 -12.58
N VAL A 55 34.53 5.42 -12.24
CA VAL A 55 33.95 4.82 -11.02
C VAL A 55 33.98 3.30 -11.09
N PHE A 56 33.87 2.71 -12.28
CA PHE A 56 33.92 1.25 -12.45
C PHE A 56 35.33 0.63 -12.39
N GLN A 57 36.41 1.42 -12.33
CA GLN A 57 37.76 0.85 -12.23
C GLN A 57 37.91 -0.08 -11.01
N PRO A 58 38.57 -1.25 -11.14
CA PRO A 58 39.36 -1.70 -12.30
C PRO A 58 38.55 -2.47 -13.37
N TYR A 59 37.23 -2.54 -13.26
CA TYR A 59 36.39 -3.19 -14.26
C TYR A 59 36.34 -2.37 -15.55
N GLN A 60 36.33 -3.08 -16.69
CA GLN A 60 36.15 -2.44 -17.99
C GLN A 60 34.67 -2.16 -18.22
N MET A 61 34.32 -0.89 -18.41
CA MET A 61 32.96 -0.45 -18.67
C MET A 61 32.93 0.42 -19.93
N GLN A 62 32.18 -0.03 -20.93
CA GLN A 62 31.94 0.68 -22.19
C GLN A 62 30.44 0.89 -22.39
N ILE A 63 30.02 2.14 -22.57
CA ILE A 63 28.65 2.47 -22.94
C ILE A 63 28.57 2.42 -24.48
N VAL A 64 27.80 1.48 -25.01
CA VAL A 64 27.65 1.25 -26.46
C VAL A 64 26.69 2.25 -27.10
N ASP A 65 25.57 2.51 -26.42
CA ASP A 65 24.52 3.41 -26.89
C ASP A 65 23.82 4.09 -25.70
N THR A 66 23.25 5.28 -25.92
CA THR A 66 22.51 6.04 -24.92
C THR A 66 21.11 6.36 -25.43
N ALA A 67 20.13 5.57 -24.98
CA ALA A 67 18.73 5.80 -25.33
C ALA A 67 18.17 7.12 -24.78
N TRP A 68 18.61 7.56 -23.60
CA TRP A 68 18.18 8.81 -22.97
C TRP A 68 19.14 9.25 -21.86
N TRP A 69 19.33 10.55 -21.69
CA TRP A 69 20.03 11.13 -20.54
C TRP A 69 19.44 12.50 -20.18
N SER A 70 19.62 12.91 -18.92
CA SER A 70 19.27 14.25 -18.43
C SER A 70 20.11 14.58 -17.21
N THR A 71 20.22 15.86 -16.92
CA THR A 71 20.65 16.33 -15.60
C THR A 71 19.41 16.71 -14.79
N TYR A 72 19.48 16.53 -13.47
CA TYR A 72 18.44 17.01 -12.56
C TYR A 72 19.11 17.62 -11.34
N SER A 73 18.59 18.76 -10.89
CA SER A 73 19.01 19.36 -9.62
C SER A 73 18.14 18.82 -8.50
N ILE A 74 18.77 18.38 -7.41
CA ILE A 74 18.06 17.87 -6.24
C ILE A 74 17.41 19.06 -5.52
N GLY A 75 16.10 19.09 -5.49
CA GLY A 75 15.31 20.08 -4.75
C GLY A 75 14.19 19.39 -3.98
N GLN A 76 14.20 19.55 -2.66
CA GLN A 76 13.10 19.13 -1.79
C GLN A 76 12.16 20.30 -1.59
N ARG A 77 10.95 20.21 -2.13
CA ARG A 77 9.95 21.29 -2.06
C ARG A 77 8.60 20.71 -1.67
N LEU A 78 7.85 21.48 -0.90
CA LEU A 78 6.47 21.19 -0.52
C LEU A 78 5.64 22.43 -0.79
N ALA A 79 4.48 22.28 -1.41
CA ALA A 79 3.50 23.35 -1.56
C ALA A 79 2.86 23.66 -0.20
N ASP A 80 2.70 24.95 0.11
CA ASP A 80 2.04 25.39 1.35
C ASP A 80 0.57 24.92 1.40
N HIS A 81 -0.09 24.94 0.24
CA HIS A 81 -1.48 24.56 0.04
C HIS A 81 -1.61 23.53 -1.07
N PHE A 82 -2.40 22.48 -0.81
CA PHE A 82 -2.68 21.38 -1.77
C PHE A 82 -4.00 21.61 -2.52
N HIS A 83 -4.71 22.68 -2.19
CA HIS A 83 -5.98 23.03 -2.82
C HIS A 83 -6.21 24.54 -2.80
N ASP A 84 -7.15 24.99 -3.63
CA ASP A 84 -7.85 26.26 -3.48
C ASP A 84 -9.34 25.99 -3.29
N SER A 85 -9.89 26.50 -2.17
CA SER A 85 -11.32 26.49 -1.84
C SER A 85 -12.04 25.13 -1.94
N MET A 86 -11.32 24.00 -1.76
CA MET A 86 -11.81 22.63 -1.99
C MET A 86 -12.42 22.39 -3.38
N ARG A 87 -11.99 23.15 -4.39
CA ARG A 87 -12.46 23.03 -5.78
C ARG A 87 -11.33 22.74 -6.76
N VAL A 88 -10.15 23.32 -6.52
CA VAL A 88 -8.94 23.05 -7.29
C VAL A 88 -7.97 22.29 -6.40
N PHE A 89 -7.43 21.17 -6.88
CA PHE A 89 -6.51 20.33 -6.11
C PHE A 89 -5.21 20.14 -6.87
N LEU A 90 -4.10 20.16 -6.15
CA LEU A 90 -2.78 19.82 -6.64
C LEU A 90 -2.47 18.37 -6.22
N THR A 91 -1.77 17.62 -7.06
CA THR A 91 -1.35 16.23 -6.81
C THR A 91 0.07 15.99 -7.33
N GLY A 92 0.84 15.09 -6.71
CA GLY A 92 2.16 14.69 -7.18
C GLY A 92 3.20 15.81 -7.17
N ASP A 93 4.04 15.87 -8.20
CA ASP A 93 5.13 16.85 -8.31
C ASP A 93 4.68 18.33 -8.23
N ALA A 94 3.40 18.61 -8.50
CA ALA A 94 2.82 19.94 -8.29
C ALA A 94 2.74 20.34 -6.79
N CYS A 95 2.67 19.34 -5.90
CA CYS A 95 2.63 19.50 -4.45
C CYS A 95 3.96 19.25 -3.76
N HIS A 96 4.74 18.30 -4.25
CA HIS A 96 5.97 17.89 -3.57
C HIS A 96 7.01 17.41 -4.58
N THR A 97 8.23 17.90 -4.45
CA THR A 97 9.38 17.39 -5.20
C THR A 97 10.43 16.92 -4.21
N HIS A 98 11.14 15.84 -4.53
CA HIS A 98 12.15 15.27 -3.67
C HIS A 98 13.23 14.57 -4.53
N SER A 99 14.30 14.08 -3.91
CA SER A 99 15.37 13.41 -4.65
C SER A 99 14.88 12.09 -5.28
N PRO A 100 15.43 11.67 -6.43
CA PRO A 100 15.11 10.38 -7.02
C PRO A 100 15.84 9.22 -6.35
N LYS A 101 16.73 9.48 -5.36
CA LYS A 101 17.60 8.47 -4.74
C LYS A 101 16.78 7.31 -4.14
N ALA A 102 15.58 7.61 -3.61
CA ALA A 102 14.65 6.63 -3.04
C ALA A 102 13.60 6.06 -4.04
N GLY A 103 13.58 6.54 -5.29
CA GLY A 103 12.66 6.05 -6.33
C GLY A 103 11.17 6.36 -6.07
N GLN A 104 10.86 7.37 -5.24
CA GLN A 104 9.49 7.60 -4.75
C GLN A 104 8.60 8.47 -5.65
N GLY A 105 9.17 9.28 -6.56
CA GLY A 105 8.46 10.44 -7.15
C GLY A 105 7.16 10.07 -7.84
N MET A 106 7.26 9.23 -8.88
CA MET A 106 6.08 8.74 -9.59
C MET A 106 5.15 7.91 -8.69
N ASN A 107 5.70 7.09 -7.79
CA ASN A 107 4.91 6.19 -6.94
C ASN A 107 4.00 6.98 -5.98
N VAL A 108 4.54 7.99 -5.30
CA VAL A 108 3.75 8.82 -4.38
C VAL A 108 2.78 9.71 -5.14
N SER A 109 3.19 10.25 -6.28
CA SER A 109 2.32 11.05 -7.16
C SER A 109 1.09 10.26 -7.65
N LEU A 110 1.29 9.01 -8.07
CA LEU A 110 0.19 8.13 -8.46
C LEU A 110 -0.75 7.83 -7.27
N GLN A 111 -0.20 7.68 -6.06
CA GLN A 111 -1.00 7.48 -4.85
C GLN A 111 -1.82 8.71 -4.47
N ASP A 112 -1.36 9.94 -4.75
CA ASP A 112 -2.15 11.16 -4.56
C ASP A 112 -3.39 11.15 -5.46
N GLY A 113 -3.19 10.86 -6.75
CA GLY A 113 -4.28 10.73 -7.73
C GLY A 113 -5.24 9.60 -7.39
N TYR A 114 -4.71 8.44 -6.97
CA TYR A 114 -5.51 7.29 -6.55
C TYR A 114 -6.36 7.57 -5.31
N ASN A 115 -5.84 8.35 -4.35
CA ASN A 115 -6.56 8.75 -3.15
C ASN A 115 -7.67 9.77 -3.42
N ILE A 116 -7.41 10.81 -4.23
CA ILE A 116 -8.43 11.84 -4.50
C ILE A 116 -9.49 11.37 -5.50
N GLY A 117 -9.13 10.50 -6.45
CA GLY A 117 -9.99 10.11 -7.56
C GLY A 117 -11.32 9.50 -7.11
N TRP A 118 -11.30 8.54 -6.18
CA TRP A 118 -12.54 7.94 -5.69
C TRP A 118 -13.36 8.90 -4.82
N LYS A 119 -12.71 9.80 -4.07
CA LYS A 119 -13.38 10.81 -3.23
C LYS A 119 -14.16 11.79 -4.09
N LEU A 120 -13.51 12.33 -5.14
CA LEU A 120 -14.17 13.16 -6.14
C LEU A 120 -15.30 12.41 -6.82
N GLY A 121 -15.08 11.16 -7.24
CA GLY A 121 -16.12 10.34 -7.85
C GLY A 121 -17.36 10.18 -6.96
N GLN A 122 -17.20 9.93 -5.67
CA GLN A 122 -18.32 9.79 -4.74
C GLN A 122 -19.02 11.13 -4.44
N VAL A 123 -18.28 12.23 -4.31
CA VAL A 123 -18.89 13.57 -4.12
C VAL A 123 -19.67 14.00 -5.37
N LEU A 124 -19.08 13.86 -6.57
CA LEU A 124 -19.71 14.24 -7.83
C LEU A 124 -20.97 13.40 -8.15
N THR A 125 -21.04 12.18 -7.65
CA THR A 125 -22.21 11.30 -7.80
C THR A 125 -23.19 11.40 -6.63
N GLY A 126 -23.00 12.34 -5.70
CA GLY A 126 -23.89 12.56 -4.56
C GLY A 126 -23.89 11.43 -3.53
N ARG A 127 -22.86 10.59 -3.51
CA ARG A 127 -22.73 9.43 -2.61
C ARG A 127 -21.97 9.73 -1.32
N ALA A 128 -21.28 10.86 -1.26
CA ALA A 128 -20.54 11.32 -0.09
C ALA A 128 -20.64 12.84 0.03
N PRO A 129 -20.56 13.40 1.26
CA PRO A 129 -20.56 14.85 1.46
C PRO A 129 -19.27 15.49 0.95
N GLU A 130 -19.31 16.78 0.62
CA GLU A 130 -18.12 17.52 0.15
C GLU A 130 -16.96 17.51 1.17
N SER A 131 -17.27 17.42 2.47
CA SER A 131 -16.27 17.30 3.55
C SER A 131 -15.38 16.06 3.41
N LEU A 132 -15.77 15.06 2.63
CA LEU A 132 -14.89 13.93 2.29
C LEU A 132 -13.59 14.41 1.63
N LEU A 133 -13.61 15.49 0.84
CA LEU A 133 -12.43 16.01 0.14
C LEU A 133 -11.38 16.59 1.10
N GLU A 134 -11.77 17.02 2.30
CA GLU A 134 -10.84 17.49 3.34
C GLU A 134 -9.87 16.37 3.75
N THR A 135 -10.33 15.12 3.68
CA THR A 135 -9.51 13.94 4.01
C THR A 135 -8.37 13.73 3.02
N TYR A 136 -8.47 14.22 1.77
CA TYR A 136 -7.35 14.18 0.83
C TYR A 136 -6.17 15.01 1.35
N ILE A 137 -6.45 16.22 1.84
CA ILE A 137 -5.44 17.12 2.38
C ILE A 137 -4.85 16.55 3.66
N LEU A 138 -5.71 16.11 4.58
CA LEU A 138 -5.31 15.48 5.85
C LEU A 138 -4.35 14.30 5.63
N GLU A 139 -4.62 13.46 4.64
CA GLU A 139 -3.87 12.23 4.39
C GLU A 139 -2.60 12.47 3.57
N ARG A 140 -2.71 13.23 2.48
CA ARG A 140 -1.65 13.34 1.48
C ARG A 140 -0.64 14.43 1.78
N LYS A 141 -1.04 15.51 2.47
CA LYS A 141 -0.09 16.52 2.97
C LYS A 141 0.84 15.92 4.04
N ASP A 142 0.29 15.12 4.96
CA ASP A 142 1.07 14.39 5.97
C ASP A 142 2.04 13.38 5.32
N THR A 143 1.55 12.62 4.33
CA THR A 143 2.39 11.67 3.57
C THR A 143 3.54 12.39 2.85
N ALA A 144 3.27 13.50 2.15
CA ALA A 144 4.28 14.29 1.45
C ALA A 144 5.29 14.95 2.40
N THR A 145 4.83 15.42 3.57
CA THR A 145 5.71 15.98 4.60
C THR A 145 6.70 14.92 5.12
N LYS A 146 6.19 13.74 5.49
CA LYS A 146 7.01 12.60 5.92
C LYS A 146 7.98 12.13 4.85
N LEU A 147 7.59 12.21 3.57
CA LEU A 147 8.45 11.89 2.43
C LEU A 147 9.63 12.83 2.30
N ILE A 148 9.40 14.12 2.45
CA ILE A 148 10.48 15.12 2.40
C ILE A 148 11.42 14.95 3.60
N GLU A 149 10.88 14.70 4.79
CA GLU A 149 11.69 14.40 5.97
C GLU A 149 12.54 13.14 5.80
N PHE A 150 11.95 12.07 5.27
CA PHE A 150 12.65 10.85 4.92
C PHE A 150 13.76 11.11 3.88
N ASP A 151 13.44 11.82 2.80
CA ASP A 151 14.39 12.14 1.73
C ASP A 151 15.54 13.02 2.24
N ARG A 152 15.29 13.95 3.18
CA ARG A 152 16.35 14.73 3.86
C ARG A 152 17.34 13.85 4.61
N GLY A 153 16.84 12.85 5.33
CA GLY A 153 17.68 11.88 6.03
C GLY A 153 18.43 11.00 5.03
N PHE A 154 17.72 10.45 4.05
CA PHE A 154 18.27 9.51 3.09
C PHE A 154 19.31 10.13 2.15
N ALA A 155 19.08 11.34 1.66
CA ALA A 155 20.02 12.05 0.79
C ALA A 155 21.37 12.31 1.49
N LYS A 156 21.34 12.66 2.80
CA LYS A 156 22.55 12.84 3.61
C LYS A 156 23.36 11.56 3.72
N LEU A 157 22.69 10.42 3.89
CA LEU A 157 23.35 9.11 3.99
C LEU A 157 24.09 8.76 2.70
N VAL A 158 23.44 8.92 1.55
CA VAL A 158 24.06 8.68 0.23
C VAL A 158 25.20 9.66 -0.05
N SER A 159 25.10 10.91 0.40
CA SER A 159 26.19 11.88 0.18
C SER A 159 27.35 11.71 1.18
N SER A 160 27.09 11.26 2.41
CA SER A 160 28.10 11.19 3.47
C SER A 160 29.12 10.06 3.30
N SER A 161 28.80 9.04 2.50
CA SER A 161 29.78 8.03 2.11
C SER A 161 30.91 8.64 1.25
N SER A 162 30.63 9.74 0.53
CA SER A 162 31.61 10.43 -0.32
C SER A 162 32.57 11.36 0.46
N SER A 163 32.30 11.65 1.73
CA SER A 163 33.08 12.60 2.54
C SER A 163 34.10 11.97 3.50
N SER A 164 34.30 10.65 3.49
CA SER A 164 35.28 9.99 4.37
C SER A 164 36.68 9.99 3.77
N THR A 165 37.30 11.18 3.70
CA THR A 165 38.78 11.30 3.69
C THR A 165 39.34 11.26 5.12
N SER A 166 38.51 10.99 6.13
CA SER A 166 38.93 10.68 7.49
C SER A 166 38.36 9.32 7.91
N HIS A 167 39.25 8.32 8.00
CA HIS A 167 39.02 7.07 8.70
C HIS A 167 38.77 7.35 10.19
N GLU A 168 37.57 7.78 10.56
CA GLU A 168 37.11 7.70 11.93
C GLU A 168 35.88 6.80 11.98
N ASP A 169 36.18 5.51 12.16
CA ASP A 169 35.23 4.53 12.65
C ASP A 169 34.62 5.04 13.97
N GLN A 170 33.38 5.53 13.94
CA GLN A 170 32.65 5.80 15.17
C GLN A 170 32.37 4.49 15.90
N VAL A 171 33.09 4.28 17.00
CA VAL A 171 32.89 3.18 17.95
C VAL A 171 31.67 3.51 18.80
N ALA A 172 30.54 2.85 18.56
CA ALA A 172 29.42 2.85 19.50
C ALA A 172 29.73 1.86 20.63
N THR A 173 29.94 2.36 21.85
CA THR A 173 30.09 1.52 23.05
C THR A 173 28.71 1.14 23.59
N ASN A 174 28.16 0.02 23.12
CA ASN A 174 27.18 -0.74 23.89
C ASN A 174 27.88 -2.01 24.39
N GLY A 175 27.69 -2.34 25.68
CA GLY A 175 28.46 -3.32 26.44
C GLY A 175 28.96 -4.55 25.67
N ASP A 176 30.25 -4.82 25.87
CA ASP A 176 31.00 -6.06 25.62
C ASP A 176 31.19 -6.63 24.20
N GLN A 177 30.80 -5.93 23.11
CA GLN A 177 31.32 -6.26 21.76
C GLN A 177 31.59 -5.00 20.92
N LYS A 178 32.88 -4.70 20.67
CA LYS A 178 33.30 -3.70 19.66
C LYS A 178 32.93 -4.21 18.27
N THR A 179 31.80 -3.76 17.73
CA THR A 179 31.47 -3.94 16.31
C THR A 179 31.73 -2.63 15.58
N THR A 180 32.84 -2.56 14.86
CA THR A 180 33.13 -1.47 13.93
C THR A 180 32.23 -1.63 12.70
N THR A 181 31.12 -0.89 12.65
CA THR A 181 30.24 -0.88 11.48
C THR A 181 30.80 0.09 10.45
N THR A 182 31.14 -0.43 9.27
CA THR A 182 31.61 0.38 8.14
C THR A 182 30.50 1.33 7.64
N PRO A 183 30.83 2.44 6.97
CA PRO A 183 29.83 3.31 6.33
C PRO A 183 28.90 2.54 5.38
N ALA A 184 29.42 1.53 4.66
CA ALA A 184 28.64 0.68 3.76
C ALA A 184 27.63 -0.20 4.51
N GLU A 185 27.99 -0.75 5.67
CA GLU A 185 27.08 -1.54 6.50
C GLU A 185 25.97 -0.68 7.10
N ARG A 186 26.29 0.54 7.57
CA ARG A 186 25.27 1.50 8.04
C ARG A 186 24.31 1.88 6.93
N PHE A 187 24.83 2.15 5.74
CA PHE A 187 24.00 2.44 4.56
C PHE A 187 23.07 1.26 4.25
N ARG A 188 23.59 0.03 4.23
CA ARG A 188 22.79 -1.18 4.01
C ARG A 188 21.68 -1.33 5.05
N GLU A 189 22.00 -1.19 6.33
CA GLU A 189 21.01 -1.31 7.41
C GLU A 189 19.91 -0.26 7.30
N GLN A 190 20.27 0.99 7.05
CA GLN A 190 19.30 2.08 6.89
C GLN A 190 18.49 1.94 5.60
N PHE A 191 19.09 1.45 4.52
CA PHE A 191 18.39 1.13 3.28
C PHE A 191 17.36 0.02 3.49
N LEU A 192 17.73 -1.05 4.21
CA LEU A 192 16.81 -2.14 4.56
C LEU A 192 15.71 -1.67 5.52
N ALA A 193 16.04 -0.87 6.52
CA ALA A 193 15.06 -0.27 7.43
C ALA A 193 14.07 0.64 6.68
N ALA A 194 14.54 1.35 5.65
CA ALA A 194 13.73 2.14 4.74
C ALA A 194 12.95 1.31 3.71
N GLY A 195 13.14 -0.02 3.64
CA GLY A 195 12.54 -0.89 2.63
C GLY A 195 11.01 -0.82 2.60
N ARG A 196 10.36 -0.84 3.79
CA ARG A 196 8.90 -0.69 3.87
C ARG A 196 8.40 0.66 3.37
N TYR A 197 9.16 1.71 3.65
CA TYR A 197 8.84 3.07 3.22
C TYR A 197 8.96 3.19 1.71
N THR A 198 10.09 2.73 1.16
CA THR A 198 10.36 2.78 -0.28
C THR A 198 9.46 1.86 -1.11
N ALA A 199 8.95 0.78 -0.52
CA ALA A 199 7.90 -0.05 -1.11
C ALA A 199 6.51 0.59 -1.12
N GLY A 200 6.33 1.77 -0.50
CA GLY A 200 5.03 2.43 -0.37
C GLY A 200 4.06 1.76 0.60
N LEU A 201 4.56 0.87 1.47
CA LEU A 201 3.75 0.09 2.42
C LEU A 201 3.75 0.65 3.84
N ALA A 202 4.48 1.74 4.08
CA ALA A 202 4.59 2.36 5.40
C ALA A 202 3.55 3.45 5.67
N THR A 203 2.79 3.88 4.66
CA THR A 203 1.79 4.94 4.83
C THR A 203 0.70 4.50 5.79
N ARG A 204 0.49 5.30 6.84
CA ARG A 204 -0.61 5.18 7.79
C ARG A 204 -1.32 6.52 7.92
N TYR A 205 -2.59 6.54 7.55
CA TYR A 205 -3.42 7.74 7.64
C TYR A 205 -3.83 8.04 9.08
N PRO A 206 -3.95 9.34 9.44
CA PRO A 206 -4.49 9.74 10.73
C PRO A 206 -6.00 9.44 10.82
N ALA A 207 -6.54 9.53 12.02
CA ALA A 207 -7.97 9.34 12.25
C ALA A 207 -8.81 10.41 11.54
N SER A 208 -9.92 10.01 10.95
CA SER A 208 -10.86 10.85 10.20
C SER A 208 -12.23 10.16 10.10
N CYS A 209 -13.18 10.75 9.36
CA CYS A 209 -14.48 10.12 9.08
C CYS A 209 -14.37 8.80 8.29
N ILE A 210 -13.26 8.58 7.56
CA ILE A 210 -13.00 7.39 6.73
C ILE A 210 -11.85 6.51 7.24
N THR A 211 -11.28 6.86 8.40
CA THR A 211 -10.22 6.10 9.08
C THR A 211 -10.46 6.20 10.59
N ARG A 212 -11.04 5.17 11.21
CA ARG A 212 -11.43 5.23 12.62
C ARG A 212 -10.24 4.99 13.55
N SER A 213 -10.25 5.68 14.70
CA SER A 213 -9.42 5.28 15.84
C SER A 213 -10.25 4.42 16.80
N ARG A 214 -9.60 3.54 17.58
CA ARG A 214 -10.29 2.68 18.55
C ARG A 214 -11.02 3.45 19.67
N ALA A 215 -10.60 4.68 19.99
CA ALA A 215 -11.32 5.55 20.92
C ALA A 215 -11.00 7.04 20.69
N PRO A 216 -11.88 7.97 21.10
CA PRO A 216 -11.53 9.39 21.18
C PRO A 216 -10.31 9.58 22.08
N GLY A 217 -9.19 10.02 21.51
CA GLY A 217 -7.93 10.23 22.26
C GLY A 217 -7.04 9.00 22.44
N SER A 218 -7.40 7.82 21.92
CA SER A 218 -6.45 6.70 21.84
C SER A 218 -5.68 6.71 20.52
N VAL A 219 -4.40 6.33 20.58
CA VAL A 219 -3.50 6.20 19.42
C VAL A 219 -3.57 4.78 18.82
N GLY A 220 -4.55 3.98 19.24
CA GLY A 220 -4.65 2.57 18.89
C GLY A 220 -5.24 2.37 17.49
N PHE A 221 -4.37 2.08 16.52
CA PHE A 221 -4.75 1.69 15.16
C PHE A 221 -4.66 0.16 14.92
N VAL A 222 -4.14 -0.58 15.90
CA VAL A 222 -4.01 -2.04 15.84
C VAL A 222 -5.10 -2.66 16.71
N CYS A 223 -5.77 -3.67 16.16
CA CYS A 223 -6.78 -4.43 16.90
C CYS A 223 -6.17 -5.68 17.53
N ASP A 224 -6.47 -5.94 18.80
CA ASP A 224 -5.99 -7.13 19.52
C ASP A 224 -6.48 -8.42 18.86
N GLU A 225 -7.67 -8.37 18.28
CA GLU A 225 -8.36 -9.45 17.57
C GLU A 225 -7.80 -9.67 16.16
N ALA A 226 -6.98 -8.75 15.63
CA ALA A 226 -6.43 -8.78 14.27
C ALA A 226 -5.12 -7.98 14.16
N LYS A 227 -4.06 -8.47 14.83
CA LYS A 227 -2.80 -7.71 15.01
C LYS A 227 -2.05 -7.43 13.71
N GLY A 228 -2.27 -8.23 12.68
CA GLY A 228 -1.68 -8.04 11.35
C GLY A 228 -2.40 -6.99 10.50
N ILE A 229 -3.57 -6.49 10.94
CA ILE A 229 -4.36 -5.49 10.23
C ILE A 229 -4.29 -4.17 11.00
N THR A 230 -3.62 -3.18 10.41
CA THR A 230 -3.51 -1.84 10.99
C THR A 230 -4.48 -0.89 10.29
N ILE A 231 -5.36 -0.25 11.06
CA ILE A 231 -6.28 0.78 10.57
C ILE A 231 -5.46 1.97 10.04
N GLY A 232 -5.90 2.53 8.92
CA GLY A 232 -5.22 3.62 8.21
C GLY A 232 -4.05 3.16 7.34
N MET A 233 -3.68 1.88 7.33
CA MET A 233 -2.70 1.31 6.40
C MET A 233 -3.36 0.57 5.24
N ARG A 234 -2.60 0.31 4.17
CA ARG A 234 -3.02 -0.53 3.06
C ARG A 234 -3.41 -1.93 3.57
N PHE A 235 -4.58 -2.43 3.17
CA PHE A 235 -5.04 -3.76 3.56
C PHE A 235 -4.07 -4.87 3.08
N PRO A 236 -3.43 -5.65 3.97
CA PRO A 236 -2.39 -6.57 3.55
C PRO A 236 -2.95 -7.67 2.65
N CYS A 237 -2.15 -8.11 1.68
CA CYS A 237 -2.56 -9.14 0.75
C CYS A 237 -2.33 -10.54 1.34
N ALA A 238 -3.31 -11.44 1.21
CA ALA A 238 -3.21 -12.83 1.63
C ALA A 238 -3.62 -13.77 0.50
N ALA A 239 -2.98 -14.94 0.44
CA ALA A 239 -3.36 -16.02 -0.46
C ALA A 239 -4.60 -16.74 0.09
N VAL A 240 -5.62 -16.91 -0.75
CA VAL A 240 -6.88 -17.60 -0.39
C VAL A 240 -7.35 -18.50 -1.53
N LEU A 241 -8.23 -19.45 -1.22
CA LEU A 241 -8.92 -20.27 -2.22
C LEU A 241 -10.35 -19.79 -2.41
N ARG A 242 -10.79 -19.60 -3.65
CA ARG A 242 -12.19 -19.32 -3.92
C ARG A 242 -13.02 -20.57 -3.74
N LEU A 243 -14.10 -20.47 -2.95
CA LEU A 243 -14.89 -21.64 -2.55
C LEU A 243 -15.60 -22.31 -3.75
N SER A 244 -16.08 -21.54 -4.72
CA SER A 244 -16.92 -22.04 -5.81
C SER A 244 -16.22 -23.01 -6.77
N ASP A 245 -14.92 -22.80 -7.00
CA ASP A 245 -14.14 -23.52 -8.01
C ASP A 245 -12.74 -23.94 -7.52
N GLY A 246 -12.42 -23.68 -6.25
CA GLY A 246 -11.11 -24.01 -5.66
C GLY A 246 -9.95 -23.18 -6.23
N LYS A 247 -10.22 -22.07 -6.93
CA LYS A 247 -9.19 -21.26 -7.59
C LYS A 247 -8.29 -20.59 -6.53
N PRO A 248 -6.96 -20.84 -6.53
CA PRO A 248 -6.04 -20.06 -5.73
C PRO A 248 -5.93 -18.63 -6.29
N MET A 249 -6.16 -17.64 -5.44
CA MET A 249 -5.96 -16.22 -5.79
C MET A 249 -5.56 -15.35 -4.59
N GLN A 250 -4.94 -14.21 -4.87
CA GLN A 250 -4.67 -13.19 -3.86
C GLN A 250 -5.98 -12.50 -3.48
N LEU A 251 -6.26 -12.34 -2.18
CA LEU A 251 -7.52 -11.76 -1.69
C LEU A 251 -7.77 -10.35 -2.24
N SER A 252 -6.71 -9.57 -2.49
CA SER A 252 -6.80 -8.26 -3.13
C SER A 252 -7.50 -8.26 -4.49
N GLN A 253 -7.46 -9.38 -5.23
CA GLN A 253 -8.18 -9.50 -6.51
C GLN A 253 -9.70 -9.56 -6.34
N ALA A 254 -10.21 -9.86 -5.13
CA ALA A 254 -11.63 -9.78 -4.80
C ALA A 254 -12.08 -8.35 -4.45
N LEU A 255 -11.13 -7.41 -4.38
CA LEU A 255 -11.29 -6.02 -3.96
C LEU A 255 -10.86 -5.08 -5.10
N PRO A 256 -11.65 -4.98 -6.18
CA PRO A 256 -11.29 -4.17 -7.34
C PRO A 256 -11.38 -2.67 -7.01
N SER A 257 -10.44 -1.89 -7.53
CA SER A 257 -10.37 -0.44 -7.38
C SER A 257 -11.35 0.31 -8.29
N ASP A 258 -12.64 -0.01 -8.20
CA ASP A 258 -13.71 0.53 -9.07
C ASP A 258 -14.59 1.58 -8.38
N GLY A 259 -14.14 2.12 -7.24
CA GLY A 259 -14.87 3.12 -6.47
C GLY A 259 -15.78 2.54 -5.38
N ARG A 260 -15.96 1.21 -5.34
CA ARG A 260 -16.72 0.54 -4.29
C ARG A 260 -15.99 0.50 -2.96
N TRP A 261 -16.75 0.61 -1.89
CA TRP A 261 -16.30 0.21 -0.57
C TRP A 261 -16.27 -1.31 -0.47
N HIS A 262 -15.45 -1.82 0.44
CA HIS A 262 -15.30 -3.25 0.62
C HIS A 262 -15.50 -3.64 2.08
N VAL A 263 -16.31 -4.66 2.32
CA VAL A 263 -16.55 -5.23 3.64
C VAL A 263 -16.08 -6.68 3.62
N VAL A 264 -14.96 -6.94 4.27
CA VAL A 264 -14.34 -8.28 4.33
C VAL A 264 -14.67 -8.91 5.66
N VAL A 265 -15.44 -9.99 5.63
CA VAL A 265 -15.87 -10.74 6.80
C VAL A 265 -14.99 -11.96 6.96
N PHE A 266 -14.26 -12.04 8.06
CA PHE A 266 -13.50 -13.23 8.44
C PHE A 266 -14.30 -14.01 9.47
N SER A 267 -14.75 -15.20 9.08
CA SER A 267 -15.60 -16.04 9.93
C SER A 267 -14.91 -17.36 10.26
N ARG A 268 -14.92 -17.72 11.54
CA ARG A 268 -14.60 -19.07 12.00
C ARG A 268 -15.85 -19.96 12.01
N ARG A 269 -15.64 -21.27 11.87
CA ARG A 269 -16.68 -22.28 11.59
C ARG A 269 -17.52 -22.66 12.82
N ASP A 270 -17.01 -22.40 14.01
CA ASP A 270 -17.68 -22.62 15.29
C ASP A 270 -18.92 -21.73 15.51
N ILE A 271 -19.09 -20.66 14.73
CA ILE A 271 -20.18 -19.67 14.85
C ILE A 271 -21.29 -19.85 13.80
N TRP A 272 -21.16 -20.85 12.93
CA TRP A 272 -21.82 -20.91 11.62
C TRP A 272 -23.33 -21.18 11.58
N PRO A 273 -23.95 -22.01 12.45
CA PRO A 273 -25.30 -22.46 12.16
C PRO A 273 -26.38 -21.37 12.21
N HIS A 274 -26.18 -20.30 13.00
CA HIS A 274 -27.19 -19.24 13.16
C HIS A 274 -26.62 -17.80 13.17
N GLY A 275 -25.38 -17.59 13.65
CA GLY A 275 -24.83 -16.24 13.81
C GLY A 275 -24.55 -15.51 12.48
N LEU A 276 -23.97 -16.22 11.51
CA LEU A 276 -23.57 -15.62 10.23
C LEU A 276 -24.76 -15.11 9.40
N HIS A 277 -25.86 -15.87 9.37
CA HIS A 277 -27.10 -15.45 8.66
C HIS A 277 -27.73 -14.21 9.30
N VAL A 278 -27.78 -14.15 10.64
CA VAL A 278 -28.32 -12.99 11.37
C VAL A 278 -27.48 -11.74 11.09
N ILE A 279 -26.16 -11.86 11.14
CA ILE A 279 -25.25 -10.74 10.92
C ILE A 279 -25.27 -10.30 9.46
N ALA A 280 -25.28 -11.24 8.52
CA ALA A 280 -25.43 -10.95 7.11
C ALA A 280 -26.75 -10.23 6.80
N ALA A 281 -27.87 -10.62 7.42
CA ALA A 281 -29.15 -9.93 7.25
C ALA A 281 -29.13 -8.50 7.79
N LYS A 282 -28.49 -8.26 8.94
CA LYS A 282 -28.29 -6.92 9.50
C LYS A 282 -27.44 -6.04 8.58
N LEU A 283 -26.33 -6.57 8.09
CA LEU A 283 -25.45 -5.85 7.16
C LEU A 283 -26.15 -5.55 5.83
N ALA A 284 -26.86 -6.53 5.26
CA ALA A 284 -27.63 -6.33 4.03
C ALA A 284 -28.67 -5.20 4.18
N THR A 285 -29.38 -5.17 5.32
CA THR A 285 -30.32 -4.10 5.64
C THR A 285 -29.63 -2.74 5.73
N ALA A 286 -28.45 -2.68 6.35
CA ALA A 286 -27.68 -1.44 6.45
C ALA A 286 -27.16 -0.94 5.09
N PHE A 287 -26.80 -1.85 4.18
CA PHE A 287 -26.23 -1.50 2.89
C PHE A 287 -27.29 -1.09 1.85
N GLN A 288 -28.53 -1.56 2.01
CA GLN A 288 -29.63 -1.26 1.09
C GLN A 288 -29.85 0.25 0.88
N GLY A 289 -29.57 1.08 1.89
CA GLY A 289 -29.70 2.54 1.79
C GLY A 289 -28.65 3.23 0.91
N TYR A 290 -27.56 2.54 0.55
CA TYR A 290 -26.45 3.10 -0.23
C TYR A 290 -26.35 2.52 -1.65
N GLU A 291 -27.04 1.41 -1.92
CA GLU A 291 -27.09 0.83 -3.26
C GLU A 291 -28.05 1.63 -4.17
N PRO A 292 -27.63 2.06 -5.37
CA PRO A 292 -28.49 2.74 -6.32
C PRO A 292 -29.73 1.91 -6.72
N ALA A 293 -30.83 2.60 -7.02
CA ALA A 293 -32.04 1.93 -7.50
C ALA A 293 -31.76 1.18 -8.83
N GLY A 294 -32.11 -0.11 -8.87
CA GLY A 294 -31.97 -0.94 -10.07
C GLY A 294 -30.55 -1.42 -10.39
N SER A 295 -29.54 -1.08 -9.58
CA SER A 295 -28.18 -1.61 -9.72
C SER A 295 -28.07 -3.05 -9.20
N ASP A 296 -26.86 -3.60 -9.26
CA ASP A 296 -26.55 -4.88 -8.63
C ASP A 296 -26.42 -4.71 -7.11
N GLU A 297 -26.71 -5.78 -6.36
CA GLU A 297 -26.79 -5.72 -4.89
C GLU A 297 -25.45 -5.38 -4.19
N ASP A 298 -24.33 -5.43 -4.92
CA ASP A 298 -22.98 -5.10 -4.45
C ASP A 298 -22.30 -4.02 -5.31
N SER A 299 -23.10 -3.12 -5.91
CA SER A 299 -22.62 -2.10 -6.84
C SER A 299 -21.90 -0.93 -6.17
N PHE A 300 -22.10 -0.74 -4.86
CA PHE A 300 -21.41 0.29 -4.10
C PHE A 300 -20.66 -0.28 -2.89
N ILE A 301 -21.21 -1.29 -2.22
CA ILE A 301 -20.57 -1.99 -1.11
C ILE A 301 -20.33 -3.45 -1.51
N ASN A 302 -19.09 -3.74 -1.89
CA ASN A 302 -18.64 -5.10 -2.18
C ASN A 302 -18.43 -5.87 -0.87
N THR A 303 -19.19 -6.93 -0.65
CA THR A 303 -19.04 -7.78 0.55
C THR A 303 -18.36 -9.10 0.20
N VAL A 304 -17.34 -9.47 0.97
CA VAL A 304 -16.52 -10.68 0.76
C VAL A 304 -16.48 -11.49 2.06
N LEU A 305 -16.61 -12.82 1.97
CA LEU A 305 -16.48 -13.75 3.09
C LEU A 305 -15.21 -14.57 2.97
N VAL A 306 -14.41 -14.63 4.04
CA VAL A 306 -13.25 -15.52 4.17
C VAL A 306 -13.50 -16.48 5.34
N LEU A 307 -13.59 -17.77 5.02
CA LEU A 307 -13.79 -18.84 5.99
C LEU A 307 -12.44 -19.39 6.46
N SER A 308 -12.29 -19.67 7.75
CA SER A 308 -11.03 -20.20 8.28
C SER A 308 -10.70 -21.62 7.85
N LYS A 309 -11.67 -22.41 7.38
CA LYS A 309 -11.50 -23.80 6.95
C LYS A 309 -12.49 -24.19 5.87
N MET A 310 -12.12 -25.19 5.07
CA MET A 310 -13.02 -25.79 4.09
C MET A 310 -14.24 -26.42 4.79
N PRO A 311 -15.45 -26.24 4.24
CA PRO A 311 -16.62 -27.02 4.63
C PRO A 311 -16.38 -28.53 4.41
N ALA A 312 -17.11 -29.37 5.13
CA ALA A 312 -16.93 -30.82 5.03
C ALA A 312 -17.50 -31.31 3.70
N ALA A 313 -16.79 -32.21 3.02
CA ALA A 313 -17.15 -32.70 1.68
C ALA A 313 -18.54 -33.38 1.58
N HIS A 314 -19.15 -33.74 2.72
CA HIS A 314 -20.44 -34.43 2.80
C HIS A 314 -21.60 -33.58 3.34
N SER A 315 -21.38 -32.31 3.69
CA SER A 315 -22.50 -31.44 4.05
C SER A 315 -23.27 -31.02 2.80
N ALA A 316 -24.61 -31.00 2.91
CA ALA A 316 -25.58 -30.42 1.97
C ALA A 316 -25.07 -29.10 1.31
N PRO A 317 -25.65 -28.65 0.17
CA PRO A 317 -25.23 -27.40 -0.46
C PRO A 317 -25.05 -26.31 0.57
N LEU A 318 -23.87 -25.68 0.56
CA LEU A 318 -23.51 -24.67 1.54
C LEU A 318 -24.61 -23.61 1.60
N ASN A 319 -25.33 -23.56 2.71
CA ASN A 319 -26.36 -22.56 2.94
C ASN A 319 -25.68 -21.22 3.31
N LEU A 320 -25.14 -20.55 2.29
CA LEU A 320 -24.49 -19.25 2.42
C LEU A 320 -25.53 -18.13 2.43
N PRO A 321 -25.37 -17.10 3.29
CA PRO A 321 -26.23 -15.93 3.28
C PRO A 321 -26.22 -15.21 1.92
N ALA A 322 -27.37 -14.65 1.53
CA ALA A 322 -27.54 -13.95 0.25
C ALA A 322 -26.55 -12.80 0.05
N LEU A 323 -26.17 -12.10 1.13
CA LEU A 323 -25.19 -11.01 1.10
C LEU A 323 -23.84 -11.41 0.45
N PHE A 324 -23.41 -12.66 0.62
CA PHE A 324 -22.16 -13.17 0.06
C PHE A 324 -22.36 -13.88 -1.28
N CYS A 325 -23.58 -13.88 -1.80
CA CYS A 325 -23.91 -14.39 -3.12
C CYS A 325 -24.88 -13.44 -3.83
N PRO A 326 -24.46 -12.18 -4.08
CA PRO A 326 -25.34 -11.13 -4.58
C PRO A 326 -25.87 -11.45 -5.98
N LEU A 327 -27.05 -10.94 -6.29
CA LEU A 327 -27.63 -10.99 -7.63
C LEU A 327 -27.02 -9.90 -8.52
N GLN A 328 -26.41 -10.31 -9.62
CA GLN A 328 -25.64 -9.44 -10.51
C GLN A 328 -26.11 -9.52 -11.96
N GLY A 329 -25.90 -8.43 -12.69
CA GLY A 329 -26.21 -8.29 -14.10
C GLY A 329 -27.70 -8.22 -14.44
N LYS A 330 -28.00 -8.11 -15.73
CA LYS A 330 -29.37 -7.94 -16.25
C LYS A 330 -30.31 -9.10 -15.92
N LEU A 331 -29.77 -10.32 -15.83
CA LEU A 331 -30.51 -11.53 -15.52
C LEU A 331 -30.59 -11.82 -14.01
N LYS A 332 -30.00 -10.96 -13.17
CA LYS A 332 -29.95 -11.12 -11.71
C LYS A 332 -29.49 -12.54 -11.32
N LEU A 333 -28.35 -12.94 -11.87
CA LEU A 333 -27.74 -14.24 -11.58
C LEU A 333 -26.99 -14.17 -10.26
N LYS A 334 -27.07 -15.26 -9.50
CA LYS A 334 -26.36 -15.40 -8.22
C LYS A 334 -24.85 -15.49 -8.44
N SER A 335 -24.11 -14.56 -7.86
CA SER A 335 -22.65 -14.56 -7.90
C SER A 335 -22.09 -15.53 -6.87
N HIS A 336 -21.19 -16.42 -7.29
CA HIS A 336 -20.52 -17.37 -6.39
C HIS A 336 -19.06 -17.02 -6.12
N THR A 337 -18.63 -15.82 -6.53
CA THR A 337 -17.21 -15.43 -6.56
C THR A 337 -16.71 -14.69 -5.32
N LYS A 338 -17.58 -14.50 -4.31
CA LYS A 338 -17.34 -13.64 -3.13
C LYS A 338 -17.00 -14.40 -1.85
N VAL A 339 -16.94 -15.74 -1.92
CA VAL A 339 -16.64 -16.58 -0.77
C VAL A 339 -15.31 -17.29 -0.96
N PHE A 340 -14.45 -17.15 0.04
CA PHE A 340 -13.09 -17.66 0.05
C PHE A 340 -12.85 -18.51 1.29
N VAL A 341 -11.81 -19.32 1.22
CA VAL A 341 -11.38 -20.19 2.30
C VAL A 341 -9.88 -20.03 2.49
N ASP A 342 -9.50 -19.90 3.76
CA ASP A 342 -8.13 -20.00 4.22
C ASP A 342 -7.74 -21.47 4.36
N ALA A 343 -7.23 -22.05 3.29
CA ALA A 343 -6.81 -23.45 3.26
C ALA A 343 -5.70 -23.64 2.24
N GLU A 344 -4.83 -24.61 2.52
CA GLU A 344 -3.85 -25.08 1.55
C GLU A 344 -4.52 -25.98 0.49
N ASN A 345 -3.96 -26.01 -0.72
CA ASN A 345 -4.35 -26.93 -1.78
C ASN A 345 -3.10 -27.56 -2.38
N ARG A 346 -3.20 -28.82 -2.82
CA ARG A 346 -2.15 -29.58 -3.52
C ARG A 346 -1.52 -28.83 -4.71
N HIS A 347 -2.28 -27.91 -5.33
CA HIS A 347 -1.85 -27.14 -6.51
C HIS A 347 -1.28 -25.76 -6.17
N ALA A 348 -1.27 -25.39 -4.89
CA ALA A 348 -0.84 -24.08 -4.41
C ALA A 348 -0.12 -24.23 -3.06
N ALA A 349 1.01 -24.93 -3.07
CA ALA A 349 1.83 -25.12 -1.87
C ALA A 349 2.27 -23.77 -1.29
N GLY A 350 2.12 -23.60 0.02
CA GLY A 350 2.42 -22.33 0.71
C GLY A 350 1.33 -21.26 0.62
N TRP A 351 0.18 -21.56 0.00
CA TRP A 351 -1.00 -20.68 0.01
C TRP A 351 -1.94 -21.04 1.15
N GLY A 352 -2.66 -20.05 1.68
CA GLY A 352 -3.39 -20.15 2.94
C GLY A 352 -2.70 -19.35 4.04
N HIS A 353 -3.03 -19.64 5.30
CA HIS A 353 -2.57 -18.94 6.50
C HIS A 353 -2.97 -17.46 6.55
N ALA A 354 -4.06 -17.08 5.87
CA ALA A 354 -4.57 -15.72 5.89
C ALA A 354 -4.96 -15.26 7.30
N PHE A 355 -5.61 -16.12 8.09
CA PHE A 355 -5.97 -15.80 9.48
C PHE A 355 -4.73 -15.58 10.35
N ASP A 356 -3.68 -16.37 10.15
CA ASP A 356 -2.42 -16.25 10.89
C ASP A 356 -1.64 -15.00 10.47
N LEU A 357 -1.56 -14.72 9.16
CA LEU A 357 -0.96 -13.51 8.61
C LEU A 357 -1.63 -12.24 9.15
N TYR A 358 -2.96 -12.24 9.21
CA TYR A 358 -3.74 -11.14 9.76
C TYR A 358 -3.77 -11.12 11.29
N GLY A 359 -3.21 -12.14 11.96
CA GLY A 359 -3.19 -12.27 13.41
C GLY A 359 -4.60 -12.31 14.00
N ILE A 360 -5.54 -12.98 13.31
CA ILE A 360 -6.94 -13.07 13.74
C ILE A 360 -7.05 -14.11 14.86
N ALA A 361 -7.43 -13.66 16.06
CA ALA A 361 -7.47 -14.50 17.25
C ALA A 361 -8.29 -15.79 17.06
N ALA A 362 -7.90 -16.85 17.77
CA ALA A 362 -8.42 -18.21 17.57
C ALA A 362 -9.94 -18.35 17.73
N THR A 363 -10.54 -17.47 18.53
CA THR A 363 -11.95 -17.44 18.91
C THR A 363 -12.72 -16.28 18.28
N SER A 364 -12.05 -15.45 17.48
CA SER A 364 -12.62 -14.21 16.96
C SER A 364 -13.05 -14.35 15.51
N SER A 365 -14.15 -13.68 15.19
CA SER A 365 -14.55 -13.38 13.82
C SER A 365 -14.71 -11.88 13.71
N ILE A 366 -14.26 -11.31 12.60
CA ILE A 366 -14.11 -9.86 12.46
C ILE A 366 -14.71 -9.38 11.14
N ILE A 367 -15.00 -8.09 11.10
CA ILE A 367 -15.34 -7.36 9.90
C ILE A 367 -14.24 -6.31 9.69
N VAL A 368 -13.73 -6.26 8.47
CA VAL A 368 -12.76 -5.24 8.04
C VAL A 368 -13.44 -4.38 6.98
N ILE A 369 -13.53 -3.08 7.23
CA ILE A 369 -13.97 -2.12 6.23
C ILE A 369 -12.74 -1.60 5.51
N VAL A 370 -12.73 -1.76 4.18
CA VAL A 370 -11.65 -1.34 3.30
C VAL A 370 -12.20 -0.32 2.30
N ARG A 371 -11.47 0.78 2.15
CA ARG A 371 -11.80 1.88 1.25
C ARG A 371 -11.65 1.51 -0.22
N PRO A 372 -12.20 2.31 -1.15
CA PRO A 372 -11.98 2.13 -2.59
C PRO A 372 -10.51 2.24 -3.04
N ASP A 373 -9.67 2.92 -2.24
CA ASP A 373 -8.21 2.98 -2.42
C ASP A 373 -7.45 1.88 -1.65
N LEU A 374 -8.17 0.87 -1.16
CA LEU A 374 -7.67 -0.33 -0.52
C LEU A 374 -6.96 -0.13 0.84
N TYR A 375 -7.17 1.03 1.47
CA TYR A 375 -6.76 1.28 2.85
C TYR A 375 -7.82 0.78 3.85
N VAL A 376 -7.36 0.26 4.99
CA VAL A 376 -8.23 -0.19 6.07
C VAL A 376 -8.83 1.01 6.77
N ALA A 377 -10.16 1.10 6.80
CA ALA A 377 -10.88 2.17 7.47
C ALA A 377 -11.27 1.83 8.91
N GLU A 378 -11.65 0.59 9.16
CA GLU A 378 -12.16 0.12 10.46
C GLU A 378 -12.01 -1.41 10.56
N VAL A 379 -11.84 -1.90 11.79
CA VAL A 379 -11.84 -3.33 12.11
C VAL A 379 -12.68 -3.51 13.37
N CYS A 380 -13.73 -4.31 13.28
CA CYS A 380 -14.63 -4.58 14.41
C CYS A 380 -14.94 -6.07 14.55
N ASP A 381 -15.43 -6.45 15.74
CA ASP A 381 -15.94 -7.80 15.96
C ASP A 381 -17.18 -8.06 15.09
N LEU A 382 -17.37 -9.31 14.68
CA LEU A 382 -18.52 -9.71 13.87
C LEU A 382 -19.87 -9.39 14.53
N ASN A 383 -19.94 -9.45 15.86
CA ASN A 383 -21.16 -9.16 16.61
C ASN A 383 -21.47 -7.66 16.70
N ASP A 384 -20.48 -6.79 16.46
CA ASP A 384 -20.63 -5.33 16.49
C ASP A 384 -21.05 -4.75 15.12
N SER A 385 -22.13 -5.33 14.56
CA SER A 385 -22.72 -4.84 13.30
C SER A 385 -23.16 -3.37 13.38
N ALA A 386 -23.47 -2.86 14.58
CA ALA A 386 -23.86 -1.46 14.79
C ALA A 386 -22.73 -0.50 14.42
N ARG A 387 -21.48 -0.85 14.73
CA ARG A 387 -20.29 -0.06 14.38
C ARG A 387 -20.09 0.07 12.86
N VAL A 388 -20.47 -0.94 12.08
CA VAL A 388 -20.45 -0.86 10.62
C VAL A 388 -21.49 0.14 10.10
N VAL A 389 -22.69 0.15 10.68
CA VAL A 389 -23.75 1.11 10.33
C VAL A 389 -23.33 2.54 10.69
N ASP A 390 -22.80 2.74 11.90
CA ASP A 390 -22.28 4.04 12.35
C ASP A 390 -21.13 4.53 11.46
N PHE A 391 -20.23 3.64 11.04
CA PHE A 391 -19.14 3.99 10.14
C PHE A 391 -19.66 4.58 8.82
N PHE A 392 -20.50 3.84 8.10
CA PHE A 392 -21.00 4.29 6.81
C PHE A 392 -21.93 5.51 6.93
N GLY A 393 -22.79 5.54 7.96
CA GLY A 393 -23.66 6.70 8.22
C GLY A 393 -22.89 7.99 8.53
N GLY A 394 -21.65 7.89 9.03
CA GLY A 394 -20.78 9.02 9.30
C GLY A 394 -19.97 9.54 8.10
N CYS A 395 -19.89 8.79 6.99
CA CYS A 395 -19.06 9.17 5.84
C CYS A 395 -19.75 9.11 4.47
N LEU A 396 -20.93 8.51 4.37
CA LEU A 396 -21.68 8.36 3.12
C LEU A 396 -23.04 9.05 3.20
N LEU A 397 -23.56 9.41 2.02
CA LEU A 397 -24.93 9.86 1.84
C LEU A 397 -25.78 8.67 1.36
N PRO A 398 -27.05 8.56 1.80
CA PRO A 398 -27.97 7.58 1.24
C PRO A 398 -28.10 7.76 -0.28
N ALA A 399 -28.27 6.67 -1.01
CA ALA A 399 -28.52 6.72 -2.44
C ALA A 399 -29.77 7.54 -2.72
N THR A 400 -29.64 8.56 -3.58
CA THR A 400 -30.79 9.30 -4.11
C THR A 400 -31.71 8.33 -4.86
N LYS A 401 -32.97 8.27 -4.47
CA LYS A 401 -34.00 7.42 -5.09
C LYS A 401 -34.24 7.76 -6.55
#